data_AF-E8WKU0-F1
#
_entry.id   AF-E8WKU0-F1
#
_cell.length_a   1.000
_cell.length_b   1.000
_cell.length_c   1.000
_cell.angle_alpha   90.00
_cell.angle_beta   90.00
_cell.angle_gamma   90.00
#
_symmetry.space_group_name_H-M   'P 1'
#
loop_
_entity.id
_entity.type
_entity.pdbx_description
1 polymer ?
#
loop_
_entity_poly.entity_id
_entity_poly.type
_entity_poly.pdbx_seq_one_letter_code
_entity_poly.pdbx_strand_id
1 'polypeptide(L)'
;MSLERVAMQGKLAELQQQEKKLVLKGEGLCTAIRQGLNTALNPFTELEIPQVQSQMDDLVMVWVEMQQVQSSIGRLQKELR
;
A
#
# COMPACT_ATOMS: atom_id res chain seq x y z
N MET A 1 11.36 -5.83 -31.79
CA MET A 1 11.25 -5.19 -30.46
C MET A 1 12.66 -4.91 -29.95
N SER A 2 12.92 -3.72 -29.39
CA SER A 2 14.22 -3.43 -28.74
C SER A 2 14.32 -4.16 -27.41
N LEU A 3 15.52 -4.66 -27.05
CA LEU A 3 15.83 -5.27 -25.75
C LEU A 3 15.47 -4.32 -24.59
N GLU A 4 15.69 -3.02 -24.77
CA GLU A 4 15.36 -1.98 -23.79
C GLU A 4 13.85 -1.91 -23.52
N ARG A 5 13.03 -2.06 -24.56
CA ARG A 5 11.56 -2.05 -24.42
C ARG A 5 11.06 -3.25 -23.64
N VAL A 6 11.65 -4.42 -23.87
CA VAL A 6 11.32 -5.64 -23.12
C VAL A 6 11.71 -5.50 -21.65
N ALA A 7 12.89 -4.94 -21.37
CA ALA A 7 13.34 -4.67 -20.00
C ALA A 7 12.39 -3.70 -19.26
N MET A 8 11.98 -2.61 -19.91
CA MET A 8 11.02 -1.65 -19.35
C MET A 8 9.65 -2.28 -19.08
N GLN A 9 9.17 -3.16 -19.96
CA GLN A 9 7.92 -3.90 -19.73
C GLN A 9 8.03 -4.86 -18.53
N GLY A 10 9.17 -5.55 -18.39
CA GLY A 10 9.44 -6.37 -17.21
C GLY A 10 9.42 -5.55 -15.93
N LYS A 11 10.07 -4.38 -15.93
CA LYS A 11 10.09 -3.50 -14.76
C LYS A 11 8.70 -2.96 -14.41
N LEU A 12 7.91 -2.62 -15.42
CA LEU A 12 6.53 -2.19 -15.22
C LEU A 12 5.69 -3.29 -14.56
N ALA A 13 5.84 -4.54 -14.99
CA ALA A 13 5.13 -5.67 -14.40
C ALA A 13 5.52 -5.90 -12.92
N GLU A 14 6.80 -5.76 -12.57
CA GLU A 14 7.27 -5.83 -11.19
C GLU A 14 6.63 -4.75 -10.31
N LEU A 15 6.61 -3.51 -10.78
CA LEU A 15 6.04 -2.38 -10.03
C LEU A 15 4.53 -2.54 -9.85
N GLN A 16 3.81 -3.00 -10.88
CA GLN A 16 2.38 -3.32 -10.77
C GLN A 16 2.10 -4.44 -9.77
N GLN A 17 2.98 -5.46 -9.71
CA GLN A 17 2.85 -6.51 -8.71
C GLN A 17 3.14 -5.98 -7.29
N GLN A 18 4.09 -5.06 -7.14
CA GLN A 18 4.36 -4.39 -5.86
C GLN A 18 3.18 -3.53 -5.41
N GLU A 19 2.59 -2.76 -6.33
CA GLU A 19 1.38 -1.96 -6.05
C GLU A 19 0.25 -2.84 -5.51
N LYS A 20 -0.05 -3.98 -6.16
CA LYS A 20 -1.08 -4.91 -5.68
C LYS A 20 -0.81 -5.41 -4.26
N LYS A 21 0.44 -5.70 -3.92
CA LYS A 21 0.82 -6.13 -2.56
C LYS A 21 0.59 -5.01 -1.54
N LEU A 22 0.93 -3.76 -1.89
CA LEU A 22 0.73 -2.61 -1.02
C LEU A 22 -0.75 -2.32 -0.79
N VAL A 23 -1.59 -2.46 -1.83
CA VAL A 23 -3.05 -2.33 -1.70
C VAL A 23 -3.60 -3.34 -0.70
N LEU A 24 -3.28 -4.63 -0.88
CA LEU A 24 -3.75 -5.69 0.04
C LEU A 24 -3.26 -5.45 1.48
N LYS A 25 -2.02 -5.00 1.66
CA LYS A 25 -1.48 -4.65 2.98
C LYS A 25 -2.24 -3.48 3.59
N GLY A 26 -2.48 -2.42 2.83
CA GLY A 26 -3.24 -1.25 3.25
C GLY A 26 -4.68 -1.60 3.66
N GLU A 27 -5.38 -2.41 2.87
CA GLU A 27 -6.72 -2.90 3.19
C GLU A 27 -6.76 -3.69 4.51
N GLY A 28 -5.76 -4.55 4.73
CA GLY A 28 -5.60 -5.28 5.99
C GLY A 28 -5.43 -4.34 7.19
N LEU A 29 -4.56 -3.33 7.08
CA LEU A 29 -4.33 -2.35 8.13
C LEU A 29 -5.59 -1.52 8.41
N CYS A 30 -6.28 -1.02 7.39
CA CYS A 30 -7.54 -0.30 7.54
C CYS A 30 -8.60 -1.15 8.25
N THR A 31 -8.67 -2.44 7.92
CA THR A 31 -9.61 -3.37 8.56
C THR A 31 -9.28 -3.57 10.04
N ALA A 32 -8.00 -3.78 10.37
CA ALA A 32 -7.53 -3.97 11.74
C ALA A 32 -7.75 -2.72 12.60
N ILE A 33 -7.40 -1.52 12.09
CA ILE A 33 -7.61 -0.24 12.77
C ILE A 33 -9.10 -0.03 13.06
N ARG A 34 -9.95 -0.26 12.06
CA ARG A 34 -11.41 -0.11 12.21
C ARG A 34 -11.96 -1.04 13.28
N GLN A 35 -11.47 -2.29 13.34
CA GLN A 35 -11.86 -3.23 14.39
C GLN A 35 -11.36 -2.80 15.77
N GLY A 36 -10.10 -2.37 15.86
CA GLY A 36 -9.46 -1.92 17.10
C GLY A 36 -10.05 -0.64 17.69
N LEU A 37 -10.73 0.19 16.88
CA LEU A 37 -11.43 1.41 17.32
C LEU A 37 -12.94 1.25 17.43
N ASN A 38 -13.48 0.04 17.25
CA ASN A 38 -14.92 -0.16 17.22
C ASN A 38 -15.54 -0.15 18.62
N THR A 39 -16.03 1.02 19.05
CA THR A 39 -16.67 1.19 20.36
C THR A 39 -18.06 0.57 20.49
N ALA A 40 -18.64 0.11 19.37
CA ALA A 40 -19.86 -0.70 19.42
C ALA A 40 -19.57 -2.15 19.84
N LEU A 41 -18.31 -2.61 19.72
CA LEU A 41 -17.87 -3.95 20.12
C LEU A 41 -17.11 -3.94 21.45
N ASN A 42 -16.26 -2.93 21.68
CA ASN A 42 -15.41 -2.83 22.86
C ASN A 42 -15.60 -1.48 23.57
N PRO A 43 -15.79 -1.43 24.90
CA PRO A 43 -15.80 -0.18 25.65
C PRO A 43 -14.53 0.65 25.42
N PHE A 44 -14.63 1.98 25.49
CA PHE A 44 -13.49 2.89 25.29
C PHE A 44 -12.28 2.57 26.19
N THR A 45 -12.55 2.14 27.43
CA THR A 45 -11.52 1.80 28.42
C THR A 45 -10.77 0.50 28.13
N GLU A 46 -11.25 -0.29 27.18
CA GLU A 46 -10.68 -1.58 26.78
C GLU A 46 -10.00 -1.52 25.40
N LEU A 47 -9.92 -0.33 24.79
CA LEU A 47 -9.27 -0.16 23.50
C LEU A 47 -7.75 -0.25 23.66
N GLU A 48 -7.12 -1.10 22.85
CA GLU A 48 -5.66 -1.23 22.73
C GLU A 48 -5.09 -0.09 21.86
N ILE A 49 -5.22 1.15 22.33
CA ILE A 49 -4.81 2.36 21.60
C ILE A 49 -3.36 2.30 21.10
N PRO A 50 -2.36 1.85 21.88
CA PRO A 50 -0.98 1.75 21.39
C PRO A 50 -0.83 0.82 20.19
N GLN A 51 -1.59 -0.29 20.15
CA GLN A 51 -1.54 -1.21 19.02
C GLN A 51 -2.19 -0.60 17.77
N VAL A 52 -3.33 0.08 17.93
CA VAL A 52 -3.98 0.78 16.82
C VAL A 52 -3.08 1.90 16.28
N GLN A 53 -2.40 2.64 17.16
CA GLN A 53 -1.44 3.67 16.75
C GLN A 53 -0.33 3.05 15.88
N SER A 54 0.28 1.95 16.31
CA SER A 54 1.30 1.27 15.52
C SER A 54 0.79 0.84 14.15
N GLN A 55 -0.46 0.36 14.06
CA GLN A 55 -1.07 0.00 12.78
C GLN A 55 -1.32 1.23 11.89
N MET A 56 -1.66 2.37 12.49
CA MET A 56 -1.83 3.63 11.76
C MET A 56 -0.49 4.13 11.20
N ASP A 57 0.59 4.05 11.99
CA ASP A 57 1.94 4.41 11.53
C ASP A 57 2.36 3.52 10.35
N ASP A 58 2.12 2.22 10.44
CA ASP A 58 2.33 1.28 9.33
C ASP A 58 1.49 1.62 8.09
N LEU A 59 0.25 2.05 8.28
CA LEU A 59 -0.64 2.45 7.18
C LEU A 59 -0.10 3.69 6.46
N VAL A 60 0.39 4.69 7.21
CA VAL A 60 1.03 5.87 6.63
C VAL A 60 2.26 5.47 5.81
N MET A 61 3.09 4.55 6.32
CA MET A 61 4.25 4.06 5.58
C MET A 61 3.86 3.34 4.28
N VAL A 62 2.86 2.46 4.32
CA VAL A 62 2.33 1.78 3.13
C VAL A 62 1.78 2.78 2.11
N TRP A 63 1.08 3.82 2.57
CA TRP A 63 0.55 4.88 1.71
C TRP A 63 1.66 5.63 0.99
N VAL A 64 2.72 6.02 1.71
CA VAL A 64 3.89 6.70 1.10
C VAL A 64 4.57 5.82 0.06
N GLU A 65 4.80 4.53 0.37
CA GLU A 65 5.41 3.59 -0.58
C GLU A 65 4.54 3.43 -1.83
N MET A 66 3.22 3.33 -1.66
CA MET A 66 2.27 3.20 -2.77
C MET A 66 2.34 4.41 -3.71
N GLN A 67 2.42 5.64 -3.18
CA GLN A 67 2.57 6.85 -4.00
C GLN A 67 3.86 6.83 -4.83
N GLN A 68 4.97 6.33 -4.26
CA GLN A 68 6.24 6.21 -4.96
C GLN A 68 6.17 5.18 -6.10
N VAL A 69 5.55 4.02 -5.85
CA VAL A 69 5.34 2.96 -6.85
C VAL A 69 4.46 3.48 -7.99
N GLN A 70 3.34 4.14 -7.67
CA GLN A 70 2.43 4.72 -8.66
C GLN A 70 3.10 5.81 -9.51
N SER A 71 3.93 6.66 -8.89
CA SER A 71 4.74 7.65 -9.64
C SER A 71 5.68 6.97 -10.62
N SER A 72 6.37 5.90 -10.20
CA SER A 72 7.30 5.14 -11.03
C SER A 72 6.60 4.43 -12.20
N ILE A 73 5.45 3.81 -11.94
CA ILE A 73 4.58 3.21 -12.97
C ILE A 73 4.20 4.26 -14.01
N GLY A 74 3.71 5.42 -13.57
CA GLY A 74 3.27 6.50 -14.45
C GLY A 74 4.39 7.04 -15.35
N ARG A 75 5.64 7.08 -14.88
CA ARG A 75 6.81 7.47 -15.69
C ARG A 75 7.14 6.42 -16.74
N LEU A 76 7.27 5.15 -16.33
CA LEU A 76 7.56 4.04 -17.25
C LEU A 76 6.48 3.86 -18.33
N GLN A 77 5.21 4.05 -17.97
CA GLN A 77 4.11 4.00 -18.93
C GLN A 77 4.18 5.13 -19.97
N LYS A 78 4.70 6.32 -19.61
CA LYS A 78 4.92 7.42 -20.56
C LYS A 78 6.08 7.13 -21.49
N GLU A 79 7.15 6.51 -21.01
CA GLU A 79 8.32 6.12 -21.81
C GLU A 79 8.03 4.97 -22.80
N LEU A 80 7.07 4.11 -22.47
CA LEU A 80 6.68 2.96 -23.29
C LEU A 80 5.66 3.26 -24.40
N ARG A 81 5.06 4.45 -24.38
CA ARG A 81 4.12 4.94 -25.41
C ARG A 81 4.86 5.46 -26.62
#